data_AF-A0A364XY27-F1
#
_entry.id   AF-A0A364XY27-F1
#
_cell.length_a   1.000
_cell.length_b   1.000
_cell.length_c   1.000
_cell.angle_alpha   90.00
_cell.angle_beta   90.00
_cell.angle_gamma   90.00
#
_symmetry.space_group_name_H-M   'P 1'
#
loop_
_entity.id
_entity.type
_entity.pdbx_description
1 polymer ?
#
loop_
_entity_poly.entity_id
_entity_poly.type
_entity_poly.pdbx_seq_one_letter_code
_entity_poly.pdbx_strand_id
1 'polypeptide(L)'
;MTMAAASKSFILSLILFSSFALTAQPVDTASHVNKKRLKRLVWTSSAAYGVTLVGLHQLWYKNAEQQSFQFFNDNPEWKQVDKLGHFFSTFYFSYGTAKALKWCNVPDRKADLAGALTGFTVMIPIEIMDGFSDAYGASTGDLLANASGSLLYFGQSRLWNEIRIYPKYSFRPTDFARERPNVLGDGFFSEALKDYNGQTYWLSIDVDKFTKFPKWLNIAVGYGAEGMVYARDQQNIEQGFGDPYRQYYLGIDFDLTAIHTRSKFLKTVLFLVNMLKLPSPAVEYSKGNFRFRPLAF
;
A
#
# COMPACT_ATOMS: atom_id res chain seq x y z
N MET A 1 4.58 -45.72 -25.55
CA MET A 1 5.52 -44.78 -26.19
C MET A 1 4.73 -43.98 -27.21
N THR A 2 4.10 -42.88 -26.80
CA THR A 2 3.33 -42.00 -27.68
C THR A 2 3.25 -40.60 -27.05
N MET A 3 4.12 -39.75 -27.58
CA MET A 3 4.04 -38.30 -27.80
C MET A 3 3.36 -37.41 -26.76
N ALA A 4 4.23 -36.68 -26.05
CA ALA A 4 3.96 -35.41 -25.42
C ALA A 4 3.47 -34.36 -26.44
N ALA A 5 2.36 -33.71 -26.14
CA ALA A 5 1.98 -32.44 -26.74
C ALA A 5 2.08 -31.37 -25.65
N ALA A 6 3.23 -30.71 -25.59
CA ALA A 6 3.42 -29.51 -24.80
C ALA A 6 2.60 -28.38 -25.45
N SER A 7 1.51 -27.97 -24.79
CA SER A 7 0.72 -26.81 -25.21
C SER A 7 1.52 -25.54 -24.94
N LYS A 8 2.17 -25.05 -26.00
CA LYS A 8 2.57 -23.65 -26.14
C LYS A 8 1.29 -22.82 -26.15
N SER A 9 1.04 -21.99 -25.13
CA SER A 9 0.27 -20.74 -25.21
C SER A 9 0.09 -20.16 -23.81
N PHE A 10 1.02 -19.34 -23.34
CA PHE A 10 0.75 -18.37 -22.28
C PHE A 10 1.71 -17.17 -22.41
N ILE A 11 1.61 -16.47 -23.53
CA ILE A 11 2.12 -15.09 -23.65
C ILE A 11 1.03 -14.30 -24.34
N LEU A 12 0.06 -13.84 -23.56
CA LEU A 12 -0.77 -12.71 -23.95
C LEU A 12 -1.31 -12.03 -22.68
N SER A 13 -0.44 -11.28 -21.99
CA SER A 13 -0.90 -10.27 -21.03
C SER A 13 -0.71 -8.91 -21.66
N LEU A 14 -1.85 -8.38 -22.06
CA LEU A 14 -2.15 -7.09 -22.67
C LEU A 14 -1.29 -5.93 -22.14
N ILE A 15 -0.49 -5.35 -23.03
CA ILE A 15 -0.04 -3.96 -22.89
C ILE A 15 -1.21 -3.08 -23.32
N LEU A 16 -2.05 -2.66 -22.38
CA LEU A 16 -2.99 -1.55 -22.61
C LEU A 16 -2.24 -0.22 -22.41
N PHE A 17 -1.49 0.21 -23.42
CA PHE A 17 -1.24 1.63 -23.63
C PHE A 17 -2.51 2.22 -24.27
N SER A 18 -3.48 2.61 -23.45
CA SER A 18 -4.56 3.48 -23.90
C SER A 18 -3.99 4.88 -24.14
N SER A 19 -3.80 5.20 -25.41
CA SER A 19 -3.60 6.55 -25.92
C SER A 19 -4.86 7.37 -25.64
N PHE A 20 -4.97 7.96 -24.45
CA PHE A 20 -5.97 8.99 -24.21
C PHE A 20 -5.57 10.24 -25.00
N ALA A 21 -6.19 10.42 -26.15
CA ALA A 21 -6.24 11.70 -26.85
C ALA A 21 -7.09 12.68 -26.03
N LEU A 22 -6.49 13.29 -25.01
CA LEU A 22 -7.05 14.46 -24.34
C LEU A 22 -6.97 15.63 -25.32
N THR A 23 -8.14 16.11 -25.76
CA THR A 23 -8.28 17.42 -26.39
C THR A 23 -7.71 18.47 -25.43
N ALA A 24 -6.55 19.02 -25.79
CA ALA A 24 -5.87 20.03 -24.99
C ALA A 24 -6.58 21.37 -25.20
N GLN A 25 -7.22 21.91 -24.17
CA GLN A 25 -7.33 23.36 -24.05
C GLN A 25 -5.91 23.93 -23.85
N PRO A 26 -5.53 25.00 -24.56
CA PRO A 26 -4.23 25.61 -24.39
C PRO A 26 -4.24 26.36 -23.06
N VAL A 27 -3.72 25.72 -22.02
CA VAL A 27 -3.27 26.45 -20.84
C VAL A 27 -1.80 26.78 -21.10
N ASP A 28 -1.57 28.04 -21.40
CA ASP A 28 -0.25 28.65 -21.44
C ASP A 28 0.45 28.45 -20.09
N THR A 29 1.48 27.62 -20.08
CA THR A 29 2.62 27.80 -19.18
C THR A 29 3.81 27.08 -19.81
N ALA A 30 4.83 27.86 -20.16
CA ALA A 30 6.04 27.49 -20.88
C ALA A 30 6.93 26.51 -20.09
N SER A 31 6.46 25.29 -19.89
CA SER A 31 7.22 24.16 -19.37
C SER A 31 6.97 22.99 -20.33
N HIS A 32 7.83 22.85 -21.34
CA HIS A 32 7.78 21.67 -22.19
C HIS A 32 8.07 20.42 -21.35
N VAL A 33 7.17 19.43 -21.45
CA VAL A 33 7.36 18.11 -20.83
C VAL A 33 8.72 17.55 -21.24
N ASN A 34 9.51 17.13 -20.25
CA ASN A 34 10.81 16.54 -20.51
C ASN A 34 10.65 15.10 -21.01
N LYS A 35 10.49 14.94 -22.32
CA LYS A 35 10.25 13.64 -22.98
C LYS A 35 11.32 12.60 -22.67
N LYS A 36 12.58 13.00 -22.52
CA LYS A 36 13.69 12.09 -22.18
C LYS A 36 13.54 11.53 -20.76
N ARG A 37 13.22 12.39 -19.78
CA ARG A 37 12.94 11.96 -18.40
C ARG A 37 11.69 11.11 -18.34
N LEU A 38 10.61 11.53 -19.01
CA LEU A 38 9.35 10.80 -19.04
C LEU A 38 9.51 9.39 -19.63
N LYS A 39 10.17 9.27 -20.78
CA LYS A 39 10.45 7.96 -21.40
C LYS A 39 11.27 7.07 -20.46
N ARG A 40 12.32 7.62 -19.84
CA ARG A 40 13.13 6.88 -18.88
C ARG A 40 12.29 6.42 -17.69
N LEU A 41 11.51 7.33 -17.10
CA LEU A 41 10.62 7.04 -15.96
C LEU A 41 9.73 5.85 -16.30
N VAL A 42 8.97 5.92 -17.39
CA VAL A 42 8.06 4.87 -17.86
C VAL A 42 8.79 3.53 -18.00
N TRP A 43 9.91 3.48 -18.73
CA TRP A 43 10.64 2.21 -18.90
C TRP A 43 11.15 1.65 -17.57
N THR A 44 11.74 2.49 -16.71
CA THR A 44 12.28 2.03 -15.43
C THR A 44 11.20 1.61 -14.46
N SER A 45 10.07 2.33 -14.39
CA SER A 45 8.95 1.98 -13.51
C SER A 45 8.24 0.73 -13.99
N SER A 46 8.04 0.56 -15.31
CA SER A 46 7.43 -0.66 -15.86
C SER A 46 8.30 -1.90 -15.62
N ALA A 47 9.62 -1.78 -15.80
CA ALA A 47 10.54 -2.88 -15.50
C ALA A 47 10.54 -3.23 -14.00
N ALA A 48 10.63 -2.22 -13.12
CA ALA A 48 10.58 -2.43 -11.67
C ALA A 48 9.25 -3.04 -11.21
N TYR A 49 8.13 -2.61 -11.81
CA TYR A 49 6.82 -3.17 -11.53
C TYR A 49 6.71 -4.63 -11.98
N GLY A 50 7.24 -4.97 -13.16
CA GLY A 50 7.33 -6.38 -13.60
C GLY A 50 8.11 -7.27 -12.64
N VAL A 51 9.26 -6.79 -12.14
CA VAL A 51 10.04 -7.49 -11.11
C VAL A 51 9.24 -7.64 -9.81
N THR A 52 8.49 -6.61 -9.42
CA THR A 52 7.63 -6.64 -8.22
C THR A 52 6.54 -7.71 -8.34
N LEU A 53 5.84 -7.79 -9.48
CA LEU A 53 4.83 -8.82 -9.73
C LEU A 53 5.42 -10.23 -9.67
N VAL A 54 6.62 -10.45 -10.22
CA VAL A 54 7.32 -11.73 -10.10
C VAL A 54 7.64 -12.05 -8.63
N GLY A 55 8.11 -11.06 -7.87
CA GLY A 55 8.36 -11.22 -6.43
C GLY A 55 7.10 -11.58 -5.65
N LEU A 56 6.00 -10.86 -5.89
CA LEU A 56 4.69 -11.14 -5.29
C LEU A 56 4.20 -12.55 -5.63
N HIS A 57 4.29 -12.95 -6.90
CA HIS A 57 3.98 -14.32 -7.32
C HIS A 57 4.79 -15.36 -6.53
N GLN A 58 6.09 -15.15 -6.36
CA GLN A 58 6.94 -16.09 -5.61
C GLN A 58 6.60 -16.13 -4.12
N LEU A 59 6.22 -14.99 -3.52
CA LEU A 59 5.94 -14.88 -2.09
C LEU A 59 4.54 -15.38 -1.72
N TRP A 60 3.51 -15.08 -2.52
CA TRP A 60 2.11 -15.32 -2.17
C TRP A 60 1.43 -16.43 -2.98
N TYR A 61 1.81 -16.65 -4.25
CA TYR A 61 1.01 -17.48 -5.18
C TYR A 61 1.69 -18.78 -5.62
N LYS A 62 3.02 -18.91 -5.47
CA LYS A 62 3.80 -20.05 -5.98
C LYS A 62 3.27 -21.43 -5.55
N ASN A 63 2.68 -21.52 -4.36
CA ASN A 63 2.23 -22.78 -3.77
C ASN A 63 0.71 -22.91 -3.74
N ALA A 64 -0.03 -21.96 -4.32
CA ALA A 64 -1.48 -22.03 -4.43
C ALA A 64 -1.87 -22.79 -5.70
N GLU A 65 -2.94 -23.58 -5.64
CA GLU A 65 -3.50 -24.18 -6.85
C GLU A 65 -4.25 -23.11 -7.64
N GLN A 66 -4.34 -23.31 -8.96
CA GLN A 66 -5.09 -22.42 -9.82
C GLN A 66 -6.52 -22.90 -9.98
N GLN A 67 -7.45 -21.95 -9.93
CA GLN A 67 -8.86 -22.17 -10.21
C GLN A 67 -9.37 -21.22 -11.30
N SER A 68 -10.62 -21.44 -11.75
CA SER A 68 -11.32 -20.47 -12.59
C SER A 68 -11.49 -19.15 -11.84
N PHE A 69 -11.42 -18.02 -12.56
CA PHE A 69 -11.55 -16.69 -11.96
C PHE A 69 -12.84 -16.57 -11.12
N GLN A 70 -12.70 -16.20 -9.85
CA GLN A 70 -13.82 -15.99 -8.94
C GLN A 70 -13.64 -14.72 -8.11
N PHE A 71 -14.77 -14.04 -7.87
CA PHE A 71 -14.86 -13.04 -6.82
C PHE A 71 -15.14 -13.73 -5.50
N PHE A 72 -14.57 -13.19 -4.43
CA PHE A 72 -14.73 -13.69 -3.08
C PHE A 72 -14.96 -12.55 -2.09
N ASN A 73 -15.75 -12.81 -1.06
CA ASN A 73 -15.98 -11.83 0.00
C ASN A 73 -15.05 -12.13 1.18
N ASP A 74 -13.90 -11.47 1.16
CA ASP A 74 -12.86 -11.52 2.19
C ASP A 74 -12.93 -10.33 3.17
N ASN A 75 -13.98 -9.50 3.11
CA ASN A 75 -14.21 -8.48 4.12
C ASN A 75 -14.17 -9.01 5.57
N PRO A 76 -14.59 -10.25 5.91
CA PRO A 76 -14.43 -10.77 7.28
C PRO A 76 -13.02 -11.28 7.60
N GLU A 77 -12.09 -11.25 6.67
CA GLU A 77 -10.75 -11.82 6.82
C GLU A 77 -9.75 -10.81 7.39
N TRP A 78 -8.76 -11.34 8.10
CA TRP A 78 -7.57 -10.64 8.57
C TRP A 78 -7.87 -9.35 9.34
N LYS A 79 -9.04 -9.28 9.98
CA LYS A 79 -9.59 -8.06 10.60
C LYS A 79 -9.37 -6.83 9.70
N GLN A 80 -9.48 -6.96 8.39
CA GLN A 80 -9.34 -5.89 7.39
C GLN A 80 -7.96 -5.19 7.35
N VAL A 81 -6.93 -5.74 8.00
CA VAL A 81 -5.56 -5.18 7.94
C VAL A 81 -5.02 -5.19 6.52
N ASP A 82 -5.32 -6.26 5.78
CA ASP A 82 -5.06 -6.41 4.35
C ASP A 82 -5.58 -5.22 3.52
N LYS A 83 -6.83 -4.81 3.75
CA LYS A 83 -7.48 -3.68 3.08
C LYS A 83 -6.74 -2.37 3.39
N LEU A 84 -6.18 -2.22 4.59
CA LEU A 84 -5.34 -1.06 4.93
C LEU A 84 -4.00 -1.09 4.19
N GLY A 85 -3.43 -2.27 3.96
CA GLY A 85 -2.28 -2.48 3.07
C GLY A 85 -2.56 -2.02 1.64
N HIS A 86 -3.72 -2.40 1.09
CA HIS A 86 -4.22 -1.95 -0.22
C HIS A 86 -4.36 -0.42 -0.29
N PHE A 87 -5.00 0.17 0.72
CA PHE A 87 -5.16 1.62 0.84
C PHE A 87 -3.82 2.35 0.90
N PHE A 88 -2.92 1.91 1.78
CA PHE A 88 -1.58 2.48 1.96
C PHE A 88 -0.76 2.41 0.68
N SER A 89 -0.69 1.24 0.05
CA SER A 89 0.09 1.01 -1.16
C SER A 89 -0.41 1.88 -2.30
N THR A 90 -1.73 1.92 -2.49
CA THR A 90 -2.35 2.70 -3.56
C THR A 90 -2.15 4.21 -3.39
N PHE A 91 -2.22 4.71 -2.16
CA PHE A 91 -1.90 6.10 -1.85
C PHE A 91 -0.48 6.45 -2.28
N TYR A 92 0.52 5.63 -1.94
CA TYR A 92 1.92 5.93 -2.25
C TYR A 92 2.30 5.68 -3.71
N PHE A 93 1.70 4.70 -4.39
CA PHE A 93 1.84 4.59 -5.83
C PHE A 93 1.28 5.83 -6.54
N SER A 94 0.14 6.35 -6.05
CA SER A 94 -0.43 7.58 -6.57
C SER A 94 0.48 8.78 -6.36
N TYR A 95 0.92 8.98 -5.11
CA TYR A 95 1.73 10.12 -4.71
C TYR A 95 3.13 10.10 -5.36
N GLY A 96 3.80 8.96 -5.33
CA GLY A 96 5.12 8.77 -5.94
C GLY A 96 5.09 8.99 -7.44
N THR A 97 4.09 8.44 -8.14
CA THR A 97 3.93 8.62 -9.59
C THR A 97 3.71 10.08 -9.95
N ALA A 98 2.80 10.76 -9.26
CA ALA A 98 2.53 12.18 -9.50
C ALA A 98 3.79 13.04 -9.27
N LYS A 99 4.55 12.81 -8.19
CA LYS A 99 5.84 13.51 -7.98
C LYS A 99 6.84 13.23 -9.10
N ALA A 100 6.94 11.99 -9.57
CA ALA A 100 7.85 11.64 -10.66
C ALA A 100 7.44 12.28 -12.00
N LEU A 101 6.14 12.38 -12.28
CA LEU A 101 5.60 13.08 -13.45
C LEU A 101 5.85 14.59 -13.39
N LYS A 102 5.64 15.22 -12.22
CA LYS A 102 5.98 16.63 -11.98
C LYS A 102 7.48 16.89 -12.18
N TRP A 103 8.35 15.97 -11.75
CA TRP A 103 9.80 16.01 -12.02
C TRP A 103 10.16 15.89 -13.51
N CYS A 104 9.26 15.31 -14.31
CA CYS A 104 9.33 15.28 -15.78
C CYS A 104 8.69 16.51 -16.44
N ASN A 105 8.36 17.56 -15.67
CA ASN A 105 7.70 18.78 -16.14
C ASN A 105 6.29 18.54 -16.71
N VAL A 106 5.61 17.47 -16.28
CA VAL A 106 4.18 17.29 -16.58
C VAL A 106 3.38 18.28 -15.72
N PRO A 107 2.41 19.04 -16.29
CA PRO A 107 1.61 20.00 -15.53
C PRO A 107 0.93 19.37 -14.32
N ASP A 108 0.92 20.07 -13.19
CA ASP A 108 0.51 19.51 -11.89
C ASP A 108 -0.82 18.77 -11.92
N ARG A 109 -1.88 19.40 -12.47
CA ARG A 109 -3.20 18.77 -12.57
C ARG A 109 -3.20 17.46 -13.37
N LYS A 110 -2.40 17.40 -14.44
CA LYS A 110 -2.25 16.19 -15.26
C LYS A 110 -1.44 15.14 -14.53
N ALA A 111 -0.36 15.55 -13.85
CA ALA A 111 0.47 14.65 -13.07
C ALA A 111 -0.28 14.05 -11.87
N ASP A 112 -1.11 14.82 -11.18
CA ASP A 112 -1.90 14.35 -10.04
C ASP A 112 -3.01 13.39 -10.45
N LEU A 113 -3.72 13.68 -11.55
CA LEU A 113 -4.72 12.77 -12.09
C LEU A 113 -4.08 11.47 -12.60
N ALA A 114 -3.00 11.58 -13.38
CA ALA A 114 -2.30 10.41 -13.89
C ALA A 114 -1.69 9.57 -12.74
N GLY A 115 -1.16 10.22 -11.70
CA GLY A 115 -0.70 9.56 -10.49
C GLY A 115 -1.81 8.76 -9.82
N ALA A 116 -2.95 9.41 -9.52
CA ALA A 116 -4.09 8.76 -8.87
C ALA A 116 -4.62 7.55 -9.66
N LEU A 117 -4.75 7.69 -10.99
CA LEU A 117 -5.15 6.59 -11.88
C LEU A 117 -4.10 5.47 -11.87
N THR A 118 -2.82 5.82 -11.96
CA THR A 118 -1.73 4.83 -11.92
C THR A 118 -1.77 4.04 -10.63
N GLY A 119 -1.90 4.69 -9.47
CA GLY A 119 -1.94 4.02 -8.18
C GLY A 119 -3.05 2.97 -8.09
N PHE A 120 -4.25 3.29 -8.55
CA PHE A 120 -5.36 2.35 -8.59
C PHE A 120 -5.09 1.20 -9.56
N THR A 121 -4.65 1.52 -10.78
CA THR A 121 -4.45 0.51 -11.83
C THR A 121 -3.30 -0.45 -11.54
N VAL A 122 -2.23 -0.02 -10.85
CA VAL A 122 -1.11 -0.91 -10.51
C VAL A 122 -1.46 -1.94 -9.43
N MET A 123 -2.57 -1.78 -8.71
CA MET A 123 -3.03 -2.80 -7.76
C MET A 123 -3.96 -3.84 -8.39
N ILE A 124 -4.63 -3.52 -9.52
CA ILE A 124 -5.57 -4.43 -10.20
C ILE A 124 -4.96 -5.80 -10.51
N PRO A 125 -3.70 -5.93 -10.97
CA PRO A 125 -3.14 -7.25 -11.24
C PRO A 125 -3.04 -8.17 -10.03
N ILE A 126 -2.95 -7.62 -8.81
CA ILE A 126 -2.98 -8.42 -7.57
C ILE A 126 -4.35 -9.07 -7.41
N GLU A 127 -5.43 -8.29 -7.52
CA GLU A 127 -6.81 -8.80 -7.49
C GLU A 127 -7.08 -9.84 -8.59
N ILE A 128 -6.46 -9.66 -9.76
CA ILE A 128 -6.57 -10.63 -10.85
C ILE A 128 -5.88 -11.94 -10.45
N MET A 129 -4.67 -11.87 -9.89
CA MET A 129 -3.95 -13.06 -9.41
C MET A 129 -4.73 -13.76 -8.28
N ASP A 130 -5.31 -13.00 -7.36
CA ASP A 130 -6.16 -13.53 -6.29
C ASP A 130 -7.37 -14.27 -6.85
N GLY A 131 -8.05 -13.71 -7.86
CA GLY A 131 -9.21 -14.35 -8.48
C GLY A 131 -8.92 -15.71 -9.11
N PHE A 132 -7.67 -15.99 -9.51
CA PHE A 132 -7.26 -17.30 -10.04
C PHE A 132 -6.64 -18.24 -9.00
N SER A 133 -6.41 -17.79 -7.77
CA SER A 133 -5.83 -18.60 -6.71
C SER A 133 -6.92 -19.32 -5.92
N ASP A 134 -6.72 -20.59 -5.56
CA ASP A 134 -7.61 -21.33 -4.65
C ASP A 134 -7.50 -20.90 -3.17
N ALA A 135 -6.37 -20.30 -2.81
CA ALA A 135 -6.08 -19.78 -1.48
C ALA A 135 -6.66 -18.38 -1.24
N TYR A 136 -6.95 -17.63 -2.31
CA TYR A 136 -7.46 -16.26 -2.30
C TYR A 136 -8.67 -16.11 -3.25
N GLY A 137 -9.12 -14.88 -3.49
CA GLY A 137 -10.13 -14.57 -4.49
C GLY A 137 -10.19 -13.07 -4.74
N ALA A 138 -10.62 -12.65 -5.93
CA ALA A 138 -10.68 -11.23 -6.26
C ALA A 138 -11.66 -10.50 -5.33
N SER A 139 -11.22 -9.42 -4.69
CA SER A 139 -12.02 -8.75 -3.66
C SER A 139 -12.56 -7.40 -4.12
N THR A 140 -13.86 -7.22 -3.96
CA THR A 140 -14.46 -5.88 -4.09
C THR A 140 -14.08 -4.97 -2.92
N GLY A 141 -13.76 -5.55 -1.75
CA GLY A 141 -13.26 -4.84 -0.59
C GLY A 141 -11.88 -4.24 -0.87
N ASP A 142 -10.98 -5.00 -1.49
CA ASP A 142 -9.65 -4.51 -1.84
C ASP A 142 -9.69 -3.52 -3.00
N LEU A 143 -10.53 -3.75 -4.02
CA LEU A 143 -10.76 -2.74 -5.05
C LEU A 143 -11.26 -1.41 -4.46
N LEU A 144 -12.16 -1.45 -3.46
CA LEU A 144 -12.62 -0.25 -2.77
C LEU A 144 -11.51 0.39 -1.94
N ALA A 145 -10.70 -0.40 -1.25
CA ALA A 145 -9.56 0.10 -0.48
C ALA A 145 -8.50 0.76 -1.38
N ASN A 146 -8.19 0.14 -2.51
CA ASN A 146 -7.34 0.67 -3.56
C ASN A 146 -7.89 2.03 -4.04
N ALA A 147 -9.16 2.05 -4.46
CA ALA A 147 -9.81 3.30 -4.91
C ALA A 147 -9.76 4.40 -3.84
N SER A 148 -9.99 4.04 -2.58
CA SER A 148 -9.96 4.97 -1.44
C SER A 148 -8.57 5.56 -1.21
N GLY A 149 -7.50 4.76 -1.33
CA GLY A 149 -6.12 5.25 -1.20
C GLY A 149 -5.76 6.25 -2.29
N SER A 150 -6.13 5.94 -3.54
CA SER A 150 -5.96 6.86 -4.69
C SER A 150 -6.75 8.14 -4.52
N LEU A 151 -8.00 8.03 -4.04
CA LEU A 151 -8.87 9.17 -3.80
C LEU A 151 -8.37 10.04 -2.65
N LEU A 152 -7.81 9.47 -1.57
CA LEU A 152 -7.20 10.25 -0.50
C LEU A 152 -6.04 11.10 -1.05
N TYR A 153 -5.17 10.52 -1.87
CA TYR A 153 -4.09 11.29 -2.51
C TYR A 153 -4.64 12.41 -3.41
N PHE A 154 -5.52 12.05 -4.33
CA PHE A 154 -6.02 12.96 -5.34
C PHE A 154 -6.86 14.09 -4.73
N GLY A 155 -7.72 13.75 -3.76
CA GLY A 155 -8.56 14.69 -3.04
C GLY A 155 -7.73 15.76 -2.33
N GLN A 156 -6.71 15.35 -1.57
CA GLN A 156 -5.78 16.29 -0.94
C GLN A 156 -5.06 17.18 -1.96
N SER A 157 -4.57 16.59 -3.05
CA SER A 157 -3.90 17.33 -4.13
C SER A 157 -4.82 18.36 -4.79
N ARG A 158 -6.12 18.06 -4.93
CA ARG A 158 -7.11 18.98 -5.51
C ARG A 158 -7.60 20.05 -4.54
N LEU A 159 -7.78 19.70 -3.26
CA LEU A 159 -8.33 20.59 -2.25
C LEU A 159 -7.28 21.53 -1.67
N TRP A 160 -6.06 21.04 -1.45
CA TRP A 160 -5.01 21.76 -0.74
C TRP A 160 -3.75 22.02 -1.56
N ASN A 161 -3.61 21.42 -2.76
CA ASN A 161 -2.37 21.45 -3.55
C ASN A 161 -1.13 20.94 -2.80
N GLU A 162 -1.34 20.23 -1.68
CA GLU A 162 -0.33 19.59 -0.85
C GLU A 162 -0.96 18.40 -0.11
N ILE A 163 -0.13 17.48 0.38
CA ILE A 163 -0.58 16.37 1.24
C ILE A 163 -0.46 16.83 2.69
N ARG A 164 -1.51 16.59 3.48
CA ARG A 164 -1.62 16.94 4.90
C ARG A 164 -1.93 15.75 5.80
N ILE A 165 -2.40 14.65 5.22
CA ILE A 165 -2.72 13.39 5.88
C ILE A 165 -1.94 12.29 5.18
N TYR A 166 -1.04 11.67 5.91
CA TYR A 166 -0.12 10.64 5.42
C TYR A 166 -0.50 9.29 6.01
N PRO A 167 -0.86 8.32 5.15
CA PRO A 167 -0.82 6.92 5.53
C PRO A 167 0.61 6.56 5.94
N LYS A 168 0.76 5.88 7.07
CA LYS A 168 2.04 5.34 7.53
C LYS A 168 1.89 3.89 7.92
N TYR A 169 3.00 3.18 7.87
CA TYR A 169 3.09 1.77 8.20
C TYR A 169 4.12 1.55 9.29
N SER A 170 3.91 0.58 10.14
CA SER A 170 4.87 0.14 11.13
C SER A 170 4.69 -1.33 11.40
N PHE A 171 5.78 -1.93 11.87
CA PHE A 171 5.85 -3.36 12.06
C PHE A 171 6.64 -3.73 13.29
N ARG A 172 6.17 -4.76 13.98
CA ARG A 172 6.93 -5.50 14.98
C ARG A 172 6.78 -7.00 14.71
N PRO A 173 7.86 -7.79 14.83
CA PRO A 173 7.73 -9.24 14.82
C PRO A 173 6.77 -9.72 15.92
N THR A 174 6.05 -10.80 15.65
CA THR A 174 5.14 -11.44 16.61
C THR A 174 5.47 -12.91 16.76
N ASP A 175 5.03 -13.51 17.87
CA ASP A 175 5.18 -14.96 18.06
C ASP A 175 4.28 -15.78 17.12
N PHE A 176 3.24 -15.16 16.53
CA PHE A 176 2.30 -15.86 15.63
C PHE A 176 2.96 -16.33 14.35
N ALA A 177 3.99 -15.61 13.85
CA ALA A 177 4.68 -15.99 12.62
C ALA A 177 5.23 -17.43 12.67
N ARG A 178 5.66 -17.89 13.85
CA ARG A 178 6.19 -19.25 14.06
C ARG A 178 5.13 -20.34 13.98
N GLU A 179 3.87 -20.02 14.21
CA GLU A 179 2.76 -20.98 14.15
C GLU A 179 2.47 -21.41 12.71
N ARG A 180 2.57 -20.46 11.75
CA ARG A 180 2.35 -20.71 10.32
C ARG A 180 3.32 -19.92 9.44
N PRO A 181 4.63 -20.24 9.44
CA PRO A 181 5.66 -19.45 8.76
C PRO A 181 5.47 -19.37 7.23
N ASN A 182 4.82 -20.37 6.62
CA ASN A 182 4.49 -20.31 5.19
C ASN A 182 3.47 -19.20 4.85
N VAL A 183 2.57 -18.89 5.78
CA VAL A 183 1.49 -17.91 5.61
C VAL A 183 1.86 -16.56 6.20
N LEU A 184 2.42 -16.55 7.41
CA LEU A 184 2.75 -15.34 8.16
C LEU A 184 4.19 -14.86 7.92
N GLY A 185 4.99 -15.63 7.20
CA GLY A 185 6.37 -15.31 6.86
C GLY A 185 7.39 -16.03 7.74
N ASP A 186 8.56 -16.24 7.16
CA ASP A 186 9.74 -16.80 7.81
C ASP A 186 10.88 -15.79 7.70
N GLY A 187 11.17 -15.12 8.81
CA GLY A 187 12.18 -14.07 8.90
C GLY A 187 11.64 -12.66 8.66
N PHE A 188 12.35 -11.68 9.20
CA PHE A 188 11.90 -10.29 9.35
C PHE A 188 11.23 -9.66 8.13
N PHE A 189 11.81 -9.81 6.93
CA PHE A 189 11.24 -9.20 5.72
C PHE A 189 9.96 -9.88 5.25
N SER A 190 9.87 -11.20 5.36
CA SER A 190 8.69 -11.97 5.00
C SER A 190 7.57 -11.71 6.00
N GLU A 191 7.91 -11.67 7.30
CA GLU A 191 6.98 -11.35 8.38
C GLU A 191 6.46 -9.91 8.28
N ALA A 192 7.31 -8.93 8.00
CA ALA A 192 6.87 -7.54 7.80
C ALA A 192 5.80 -7.44 6.69
N LEU A 193 5.93 -8.24 5.64
CA LEU A 193 4.99 -8.25 4.54
C LEU A 193 3.71 -9.05 4.83
N LYS A 194 3.81 -10.18 5.53
CA LYS A 194 2.74 -11.19 5.64
C LYS A 194 2.07 -11.27 7.01
N ASP A 195 2.80 -11.00 8.09
CA ASP A 195 2.28 -11.13 9.46
C ASP A 195 1.46 -9.90 9.84
N TYR A 196 0.18 -9.94 9.52
CA TYR A 196 -0.77 -8.88 9.87
C TYR A 196 -0.92 -8.66 11.38
N ASN A 197 -0.49 -9.60 12.24
CA ASN A 197 -0.48 -9.40 13.69
C ASN A 197 0.52 -8.34 14.13
N GLY A 198 1.58 -8.14 13.35
CA GLY A 198 2.66 -7.21 13.64
C GLY A 198 2.47 -5.86 12.97
N GLN A 199 1.52 -5.73 12.05
CA GLN A 199 1.34 -4.54 11.21
C GLN A 199 0.35 -3.56 11.83
N THR A 200 0.75 -2.29 11.90
CA THR A 200 -0.15 -1.19 12.23
C THR A 200 -0.12 -0.17 11.10
N TYR A 201 -1.31 0.20 10.63
CA TYR A 201 -1.49 1.25 9.63
C TYR A 201 -2.03 2.50 10.29
N TRP A 202 -1.44 3.64 9.95
CA TRP A 202 -1.70 4.91 10.60
C TRP A 202 -2.11 5.96 9.60
N LEU A 203 -2.92 6.92 10.04
CA LEU A 203 -3.09 8.21 9.38
C LEU A 203 -2.44 9.28 10.26
N SER A 204 -1.28 9.76 9.82
CA SER A 204 -0.55 10.87 10.44
C SER A 204 -1.02 12.19 9.86
N ILE A 205 -1.43 13.12 10.72
CA ILE A 205 -2.01 14.41 10.34
C ILE A 205 -0.99 15.50 10.65
N ASP A 206 -0.60 16.25 9.61
CA ASP A 206 0.24 17.45 9.72
C ASP A 206 -0.57 18.58 10.37
N VAL A 207 -0.57 18.64 11.69
CA VAL A 207 -1.40 19.59 12.46
C VAL A 207 -1.01 21.04 12.17
N ASP A 208 0.26 21.29 11.84
CA ASP A 208 0.77 22.63 11.49
C ASP A 208 0.11 23.21 10.22
N LYS A 209 -0.47 22.37 9.37
CA LYS A 209 -1.20 22.76 8.15
C LYS A 209 -2.61 23.26 8.43
N PHE A 210 -3.13 23.03 9.64
CA PHE A 210 -4.48 23.42 10.05
C PHE A 210 -4.47 24.48 11.15
N THR A 211 -3.45 24.50 12.00
CA THR A 211 -3.32 25.45 13.10
C THR A 211 -1.85 25.68 13.47
N LYS A 212 -1.56 26.64 14.35
CA LYS A 212 -0.20 26.89 14.83
C LYS A 212 0.30 25.71 15.67
N PHE A 213 1.16 24.89 15.08
CA PHE A 213 1.72 23.68 15.70
C PHE A 213 3.18 23.45 15.27
N PRO A 214 4.02 22.71 16.03
CA PRO A 214 5.36 22.36 15.58
C PRO A 214 5.36 21.51 14.31
N LYS A 215 6.06 21.95 13.26
CA LYS A 215 6.09 21.30 11.93
C LYS A 215 6.62 19.86 11.90
N TRP A 216 7.34 19.45 12.94
CA TRP A 216 7.96 18.13 13.00
C TRP A 216 7.11 17.13 13.82
N LEU A 217 6.02 17.58 14.43
CA LEU A 217 5.19 16.78 15.33
C LEU A 217 3.76 16.69 14.77
N ASN A 218 3.26 15.46 14.68
CA ASN A 218 1.95 15.14 14.15
C ASN A 218 1.12 14.37 15.17
N ILE A 219 -0.19 14.33 14.95
CA ILE A 219 -1.12 13.42 15.62
C ILE A 219 -1.42 12.29 14.65
N ALA A 220 -1.40 11.06 15.14
CA ALA A 220 -1.68 9.87 14.34
C ALA A 220 -2.81 9.04 14.96
N VAL A 221 -3.72 8.58 14.10
CA VAL A 221 -4.68 7.52 14.44
C VAL A 221 -4.26 6.23 13.76
N GLY A 222 -4.28 5.12 14.49
CA GLY A 222 -3.77 3.84 14.02
C GLY A 222 -4.80 2.73 14.10
N TYR A 223 -4.62 1.72 13.25
CA TYR A 223 -5.38 0.49 13.25
C TYR A 223 -4.42 -0.69 13.05
N GLY A 224 -4.54 -1.67 13.93
CA GLY A 224 -3.87 -2.97 13.83
C GLY A 224 -4.81 -4.08 14.29
N ALA A 225 -4.32 -5.31 14.29
CA ALA A 225 -5.04 -6.45 14.85
C ALA A 225 -4.06 -7.52 15.31
N GLU A 226 -4.50 -8.41 16.20
CA GLU A 226 -3.70 -9.53 16.71
C GLU A 226 -4.55 -10.79 16.90
N GLY A 227 -3.89 -11.95 17.01
CA GLY A 227 -4.52 -13.26 17.20
C GLY A 227 -4.93 -13.95 15.90
N MET A 228 -4.41 -13.51 14.77
CA MET A 228 -4.75 -13.99 13.42
C MET A 228 -3.69 -14.97 12.91
N VAL A 229 -3.84 -16.25 13.22
CA VAL A 229 -3.06 -17.35 12.61
C VAL A 229 -3.74 -17.86 11.32
N TYR A 230 -5.07 -17.75 11.28
CA TYR A 230 -5.90 -17.99 10.09
C TYR A 230 -6.65 -16.72 9.69
N ALA A 231 -7.14 -16.70 8.46
CA ALA A 231 -7.81 -15.53 7.88
C ALA A 231 -9.09 -15.16 8.62
N ARG A 232 -9.89 -16.14 9.06
CA ARG A 232 -11.21 -15.91 9.68
C ARG A 232 -11.19 -16.18 11.18
N ASP A 233 -11.99 -15.41 11.91
CA ASP A 233 -12.09 -15.51 13.37
C ASP A 233 -12.43 -16.93 13.84
N GLN A 234 -13.46 -17.53 13.24
CA GLN A 234 -13.92 -18.87 13.60
C GLN A 234 -12.82 -19.94 13.46
N GLN A 235 -11.98 -19.84 12.42
CA GLN A 235 -10.87 -20.78 12.20
C GLN A 235 -9.83 -20.66 13.32
N ASN A 236 -9.52 -19.45 13.78
CA ASN A 236 -8.59 -19.25 14.89
C ASN A 236 -9.14 -19.83 16.20
N ILE A 237 -10.44 -19.64 16.46
CA ILE A 237 -11.11 -20.15 17.65
C ILE A 237 -11.11 -21.70 17.64
N GLU A 238 -11.49 -22.31 16.51
CA GLU A 238 -11.54 -23.77 16.36
C GLU A 238 -10.17 -24.44 16.50
N GLN A 239 -9.10 -23.74 16.09
CA GLN A 239 -7.72 -24.22 16.21
C GLN A 239 -7.08 -23.88 17.57
N GLY A 240 -7.83 -23.23 18.48
CA GLY A 240 -7.37 -22.96 19.85
C GLY A 240 -6.49 -21.71 20.02
N PHE A 241 -6.36 -20.86 19.00
CA PHE A 241 -5.60 -19.59 19.08
C PHE A 241 -6.38 -18.46 19.77
N GLY A 242 -7.66 -18.68 20.06
CA GLY A 242 -8.55 -17.71 20.69
C GLY A 242 -9.19 -16.74 19.69
N ASP A 243 -9.87 -15.72 20.22
CA ASP A 243 -10.57 -14.72 19.40
C ASP A 243 -9.60 -13.62 18.93
N PRO A 244 -9.36 -13.49 17.61
CA PRO A 244 -8.56 -12.40 17.09
C PRO A 244 -9.27 -11.06 17.33
N TYR A 245 -8.50 -9.98 17.47
CA TYR A 245 -9.06 -8.71 17.91
C TYR A 245 -8.40 -7.51 17.23
N ARG A 246 -9.20 -6.45 17.06
CA ARG A 246 -8.75 -5.16 16.50
C ARG A 246 -8.12 -4.30 17.58
N GLN A 247 -7.17 -3.49 17.16
CA GLN A 247 -6.48 -2.49 17.97
C GLN A 247 -6.65 -1.13 17.30
N TYR A 248 -7.10 -0.14 18.06
CA TYR A 248 -7.23 1.24 17.62
C TYR A 248 -6.27 2.09 18.41
N TYR A 249 -5.54 2.99 17.75
CA TYR A 249 -4.52 3.79 18.40
C TYR A 249 -4.77 5.28 18.20
N LEU A 250 -4.46 6.05 19.23
CA LEU A 250 -4.26 7.50 19.14
C LEU A 250 -2.88 7.82 19.71
N GLY A 251 -2.00 8.40 18.90
CA GLY A 251 -0.63 8.68 19.30
C GLY A 251 -0.03 9.88 18.61
N ILE A 252 1.25 10.09 18.84
CA ILE A 252 2.04 11.11 18.14
C ILE A 252 2.86 10.49 17.03
N ASP A 253 3.23 11.28 16.05
CA ASP A 253 4.14 10.89 14.97
C ASP A 253 5.10 12.05 14.65
N PHE A 254 6.17 11.75 13.93
CA PHE A 254 7.19 12.74 13.57
C PHE A 254 7.25 12.91 12.06
N ASP A 255 7.10 14.15 11.58
CA ASP A 255 7.31 14.46 10.16
C ASP A 255 8.81 14.58 9.88
N LEU A 256 9.38 13.52 9.31
CA LEU A 256 10.79 13.50 8.93
C LEU A 256 11.08 14.37 7.72
N THR A 257 10.05 14.76 6.95
CA THR A 257 10.22 15.65 5.80
C THR A 257 10.44 17.11 6.21
N ALA A 258 10.12 17.46 7.47
CA ALA A 258 10.47 18.74 8.07
C ALA A 258 12.00 18.94 8.27
N ILE A 259 12.80 17.87 8.17
CA ILE A 259 14.26 17.95 8.26
C ILE A 259 14.83 18.57 6.99
N HIS A 260 15.46 19.74 7.13
CA HIS A 260 16.01 20.48 6.01
C HIS A 260 17.41 19.99 5.65
N THR A 261 17.59 19.53 4.42
CA THR A 261 18.89 19.12 3.88
C THR A 261 19.10 19.59 2.45
N ARG A 262 20.35 19.77 2.04
CA ARG A 262 20.73 20.08 0.65
C ARG A 262 20.92 18.82 -0.21
N SER A 263 21.11 17.65 0.42
CA SER A 263 21.33 16.39 -0.29
C SER A 263 20.03 15.85 -0.89
N LYS A 264 19.99 15.70 -2.22
CA LYS A 264 18.84 15.09 -2.92
C LYS A 264 18.62 13.65 -2.48
N PHE A 265 19.71 12.90 -2.25
CA PHE A 265 19.64 11.54 -1.74
C PHE A 265 18.97 11.50 -0.36
N LEU A 266 19.42 12.34 0.58
CA LEU A 266 18.86 12.36 1.93
C LEU A 266 17.39 12.81 1.93
N LYS A 267 16.99 13.74 1.05
CA LYS A 267 15.56 14.09 0.87
C LYS A 267 14.72 12.88 0.45
N THR A 268 15.22 12.06 -0.48
CA THR A 268 14.53 10.84 -0.90
C THR A 268 14.46 9.82 0.24
N VAL A 269 15.56 9.62 0.99
CA VAL A 269 15.58 8.73 2.14
C VAL A 269 14.58 9.19 3.21
N LEU A 270 14.59 10.47 3.58
CA LEU A 270 13.64 11.03 4.54
C LEU A 270 12.19 10.85 4.07
N PHE A 271 11.92 11.04 2.78
CA PHE A 271 10.60 10.79 2.20
C PHE A 271 10.16 9.33 2.35
N LEU A 272 11.05 8.37 2.04
CA LEU A 272 10.75 6.94 2.15
C LEU A 272 10.59 6.49 3.60
N VAL A 273 11.47 6.95 4.49
CA VAL A 273 11.38 6.62 5.92
C VAL A 273 10.17 7.30 6.56
N ASN A 274 9.71 8.45 6.06
CA ASN A 274 8.47 9.07 6.54
C ASN A 274 7.22 8.24 6.22
N MET A 275 7.30 7.28 5.30
CA MET A 275 6.22 6.30 5.08
C MET A 275 6.09 5.34 6.27
N LEU A 276 7.17 5.19 7.05
CA LEU A 276 7.21 4.40 8.26
C LEU A 276 6.81 5.28 9.45
N LYS A 277 5.93 4.78 10.30
CA LYS A 277 5.69 5.40 11.59
C LYS A 277 6.81 4.99 12.54
N LEU A 278 7.49 5.97 13.12
CA LEU A 278 8.46 5.69 14.17
C LEU A 278 7.76 5.25 15.46
N PRO A 279 8.36 4.33 16.23
CA PRO A 279 7.82 3.93 17.52
C PRO A 279 7.71 5.14 18.44
N SER A 280 6.52 5.36 19.00
CA SER A 280 6.23 6.52 19.83
C SER A 280 5.08 6.22 20.80
N PRO A 281 4.88 7.06 21.84
CA PRO A 281 3.77 6.90 22.75
C PRO A 281 2.40 6.96 22.06
N ALA A 282 1.53 6.02 22.41
CA ALA A 282 0.14 6.00 21.97
C ALA A 282 -0.76 5.42 23.07
N VAL A 283 -2.05 5.74 22.98
CA VAL A 283 -3.12 5.04 23.69
C VAL A 283 -3.74 4.04 22.73
N GLU A 284 -3.73 2.77 23.11
CA GLU A 284 -4.43 1.70 22.41
C GLU A 284 -5.79 1.48 23.06
N TYR A 285 -6.83 1.32 22.24
CA TYR A 285 -8.11 0.76 22.61
C TYR A 285 -8.26 -0.61 21.94
N SER A 286 -8.35 -1.66 22.74
CA SER A 286 -8.55 -3.03 22.27
C SER A 286 -9.29 -3.85 23.33
N LYS A 287 -10.13 -4.80 22.89
CA LYS A 287 -10.93 -5.66 23.79
C LYS A 287 -11.65 -4.89 24.91
N GLY A 288 -12.23 -3.73 24.59
CA GLY A 288 -12.97 -2.89 25.55
C GLY A 288 -12.11 -2.14 26.58
N ASN A 289 -10.77 -2.16 26.46
CA ASN A 289 -9.86 -1.57 27.43
C ASN A 289 -8.91 -0.57 26.77
N PHE A 290 -8.60 0.50 27.49
CA PHE A 290 -7.54 1.43 27.12
C PHE A 290 -6.21 1.01 27.74
N ARG A 291 -5.13 1.05 26.96
CA ARG A 291 -3.78 0.75 27.40
C ARG A 291 -2.83 1.81 26.90
N PHE A 292 -1.99 2.33 27.78
CA PHE A 292 -0.88 3.18 27.37
C PHE A 292 0.24 2.31 26.79
N ARG A 293 0.69 2.64 25.58
CA ARG A 293 1.83 2.04 24.90
C ARG A 293 2.95 3.07 24.87
N PRO A 294 4.03 2.91 25.66
CA PRO A 294 5.18 3.82 25.60
C PRO A 294 5.82 3.86 24.21
N LEU A 295 5.81 2.71 23.52
CA LEU A 295 6.22 2.54 22.14
C LEU A 295 5.15 1.73 21.41
N ALA A 296 4.33 2.41 20.62
CA ALA A 296 3.45 1.77 19.65
C ALA A 296 4.16 1.69 18.30
N PHE A 297 4.26 0.46 17.81
CA PHE A 297 4.61 0.15 16.44
C PHE A 297 3.31 0.18 15.68
#